data_AF-A0A542E9H3-F1
#
_entry.id   AF-A0A542E9H3-F1
#
_cell.length_a   1.000
_cell.length_b   1.000
_cell.length_c   1.000
_cell.angle_alpha   90.00
_cell.angle_beta   90.00
_cell.angle_gamma   90.00
#
_symmetry.space_group_name_H-M   'P 1'
#
loop_
_entity.id
_entity.type
_entity.pdbx_description
1 polymer ?
#
loop_
_entity_poly.entity_id
_entity_poly.type
_entity_poly.pdbx_seq_one_letter_code
_entity_poly.pdbx_strand_id
1 'polypeptide(L)'
;MELTHHLAVALVATPAPTPQPEPNNSTAASIASSIGPTGLLLLLLMAIVALYVVSLSLHPNAKCNRCKGAGRHHGSLFSYAQRPCNSCKGRGVHPRLGRRVLFKEP
;
A
#
# COMPACT_ATOMS: atom_id res chain seq x y z
N MET A 1 32.50 -0.88 81.53
CA MET A 1 31.56 -1.94 81.95
C MET A 1 30.25 -1.68 81.21
N GLU A 2 30.33 -1.79 79.88
CA GLU A 2 29.94 -2.97 79.08
C GLU A 2 28.42 -3.04 78.90
N LEU A 3 28.02 -2.59 77.72
CA LEU A 3 26.66 -2.37 77.24
C LEU A 3 26.23 -3.61 76.44
N THR A 4 25.31 -4.41 77.00
CA THR A 4 24.86 -5.67 76.40
C THR A 4 23.67 -5.46 75.45
N HIS A 5 24.01 -5.32 74.17
CA HIS A 5 23.50 -6.08 73.02
C HIS A 5 22.13 -6.77 73.15
N HIS A 6 21.20 -6.47 72.23
CA HIS A 6 20.54 -7.49 71.40
C HIS A 6 20.01 -6.88 70.11
N LEU A 7 20.60 -7.35 69.01
CA LEU A 7 20.35 -6.97 67.62
C LEU A 7 19.36 -8.00 67.03
N ALA A 8 18.18 -7.57 66.59
CA ALA A 8 17.23 -8.42 65.87
C ALA A 8 17.05 -7.87 64.45
N VAL A 9 17.86 -8.38 63.51
CA VAL A 9 17.72 -8.11 62.08
C VAL A 9 16.77 -9.17 61.51
N ALA A 10 15.55 -8.76 61.17
CA ALA A 10 14.62 -9.58 60.40
C ALA A 10 14.99 -9.50 58.91
N LEU A 11 15.60 -10.55 58.37
CA LEU A 11 15.78 -10.74 56.93
C LEU A 11 14.43 -11.04 56.28
N VAL A 12 13.80 -10.04 55.68
CA VAL A 12 12.70 -10.24 54.74
C VAL A 12 13.31 -10.64 53.40
N ALA A 13 13.15 -11.91 53.02
CA ALA A 13 13.46 -12.38 51.67
C ALA A 13 12.34 -11.91 50.72
N THR A 14 12.63 -10.92 49.87
CA THR A 14 11.78 -10.62 48.72
C THR A 14 12.04 -11.67 47.62
N PRO A 15 11.01 -12.33 47.08
CA PRO A 15 11.19 -13.19 45.91
C PRO A 15 11.66 -12.31 44.73
N ALA A 16 12.65 -12.80 44.00
CA ALA A 16 13.19 -12.12 42.83
C ALA A 16 12.06 -11.78 41.83
N PRO A 17 12.08 -10.58 41.20
CA PRO A 17 11.10 -10.23 40.19
C PRO A 17 11.23 -11.20 39.01
N THR A 18 10.14 -11.89 38.67
CA THR A 18 10.07 -12.73 37.48
C THR A 18 10.20 -11.86 36.23
N PRO A 19 10.92 -12.30 35.17
CA PRO A 19 10.98 -11.57 33.92
C PRO A 19 9.59 -11.48 33.30
N GLN A 20 9.04 -10.27 33.19
CA GLN A 20 7.81 -10.04 32.44
C GLN A 20 8.12 -10.21 30.93
N PRO A 21 7.26 -10.87 30.14
CA PRO A 21 7.43 -10.92 28.69
C PRO A 21 7.27 -9.49 28.14
N GLU A 22 8.35 -8.92 27.61
CA GLU A 22 8.35 -7.57 27.03
C GLU A 22 7.42 -7.52 25.80
N PRO A 23 6.65 -6.43 25.65
CA PRO A 23 5.76 -6.26 24.51
C PRO A 23 6.60 -6.19 23.23
N ASN A 24 6.20 -7.02 22.26
CA ASN A 24 6.53 -7.04 20.82
C ASN A 24 6.66 -5.69 20.07
N ASN A 25 6.53 -4.54 20.74
CA ASN A 25 6.84 -3.20 20.23
C ASN A 25 8.33 -3.02 19.90
N SER A 26 9.21 -3.85 20.48
CA SER A 26 10.66 -3.79 20.23
C SER A 26 11.04 -4.03 18.77
N THR A 27 10.26 -4.82 18.03
CA THR A 27 10.53 -5.14 16.62
C THR A 27 10.17 -3.99 15.69
N ALA A 28 9.01 -3.36 15.87
CA ALA A 28 8.59 -2.23 15.03
C ALA A 28 9.46 -0.98 15.25
N ALA A 29 9.84 -0.72 16.50
CA ALA A 29 10.70 0.41 16.86
C ALA A 29 12.15 0.25 16.34
N SER A 30 12.70 -0.97 16.36
CA SER A 30 14.04 -1.25 15.83
C SER A 30 14.09 -1.23 14.30
N ILE A 31 13.03 -1.69 13.61
CA ILE A 31 12.91 -1.53 12.15
C ILE A 31 12.88 -0.04 11.78
N ALA A 32 12.05 0.76 12.47
CA ALA A 32 11.95 2.20 12.21
C ALA A 32 13.28 2.95 12.46
N SER A 33 14.08 2.50 13.42
CA SER A 33 15.39 3.09 13.74
C SER A 33 16.50 2.62 12.80
N SER A 34 16.38 1.42 12.22
CA SER A 34 17.34 0.85 11.27
C SER A 34 17.19 1.42 9.85
N ILE A 35 15.97 1.83 9.49
CA ILE A 35 15.65 2.41 8.20
C ILE A 35 15.94 3.91 8.31
N GLY A 36 17.20 4.29 8.09
CA GLY A 36 17.59 5.69 7.97
C GLY A 36 16.78 6.43 6.90
N PRO A 37 16.98 7.76 6.75
CA PRO A 37 16.18 8.58 5.83
C PRO A 37 16.19 8.07 4.38
N THR A 38 17.29 7.46 3.94
CA THR A 38 17.42 6.84 2.61
C THR A 38 16.55 5.60 2.45
N GLY A 39 16.48 4.74 3.48
CA GLY A 39 15.64 3.54 3.45
C GLY A 39 14.15 3.88 3.44
N LEU A 40 13.75 4.94 4.16
CA LEU A 40 12.37 5.39 4.20
C LEU A 40 11.94 5.96 2.83
N LEU A 41 12.82 6.71 2.17
CA LEU A 41 12.59 7.18 0.79
C LEU A 41 12.44 6.01 -0.19
N LEU A 42 13.26 4.96 -0.04
CA LEU A 42 13.22 3.81 -0.93
C LEU A 42 11.92 3.01 -0.76
N LEU A 43 11.47 2.82 0.49
CA LEU A 43 10.17 2.21 0.78
C LEU A 43 9.00 3.04 0.25
N LEU A 44 9.04 4.36 0.42
CA LEU A 44 8.02 5.26 -0.13
C LEU A 44 7.95 5.15 -1.67
N LEU A 45 9.10 5.15 -2.33
CA LEU A 45 9.18 5.02 -3.79
C LEU A 45 8.60 3.68 -4.25
N MET A 46 8.97 2.58 -3.57
CA MET A 46 8.40 1.25 -3.87
C MET A 46 6.89 1.20 -3.64
N ALA A 47 6.39 1.81 -2.57
CA ALA A 47 4.96 1.89 -2.31
C ALA A 47 4.22 2.67 -3.41
N ILE A 48 4.76 3.80 -3.87
CA ILE A 48 4.18 4.60 -4.98
C ILE A 48 4.15 3.78 -6.26
N VAL A 49 5.24 3.08 -6.59
CA VAL A 49 5.30 2.22 -7.78
C VAL A 49 4.27 1.09 -7.68
N ALA A 50 4.17 0.42 -6.54
CA ALA A 50 3.18 -0.65 -6.34
C ALA A 50 1.74 -0.14 -6.50
N LEU A 51 1.41 1.00 -5.90
CA LEU A 51 0.09 1.64 -6.05
C LEU A 51 -0.20 2.01 -7.51
N TYR A 52 0.80 2.50 -8.23
CA TYR A 52 0.68 2.83 -9.65
C TYR A 52 0.39 1.59 -10.50
N VAL A 53 1.08 0.48 -10.26
CA VAL A 53 0.86 -0.79 -10.97
C VAL A 53 -0.53 -1.36 -10.69
N VAL A 54 -0.95 -1.36 -9.43
CA VAL A 54 -2.31 -1.79 -9.03
C VAL A 54 -3.37 -0.90 -9.69
N SER A 55 -3.18 0.42 -9.68
CA SER A 55 -4.08 1.36 -10.35
C SER A 55 -4.20 1.09 -11.86
N LEU A 56 -3.08 0.82 -12.54
CA LEU A 56 -3.05 0.44 -13.95
C LEU A 56 -3.76 -0.91 -14.21
N SER A 57 -3.68 -1.85 -13.27
CA SER A 57 -4.33 -3.16 -13.37
C SER A 57 -5.85 -3.06 -13.20
N LEU A 58 -6.32 -2.26 -12.23
CA LEU A 58 -7.77 -2.04 -12.00
C LEU A 58 -8.40 -1.19 -13.11
N HIS A 59 -7.70 -0.17 -13.61
CA HIS A 59 -8.20 0.74 -14.64
C HIS A 59 -7.31 0.73 -15.90
N PRO A 60 -7.28 -0.40 -16.63
CA PRO A 60 -6.37 -0.59 -17.76
C PRO A 60 -6.74 0.20 -19.01
N ASN A 61 -8.01 0.58 -19.12
CA ASN A 61 -8.62 1.08 -20.34
C ASN A 61 -8.86 2.60 -20.23
N ALA A 62 -8.39 3.34 -21.22
CA ALA A 62 -8.69 4.77 -21.38
C ALA A 62 -9.88 4.98 -22.31
N LYS A 63 -10.63 6.06 -22.05
CA LYS A 63 -11.73 6.50 -22.88
C LYS A 63 -11.26 6.79 -24.31
N CYS A 64 -12.00 6.32 -25.31
CA CYS A 64 -11.71 6.66 -26.69
C CYS A 64 -11.99 8.15 -26.93
N ASN A 65 -11.01 8.91 -27.40
CA ASN A 65 -11.15 10.34 -27.66
C ASN A 65 -12.17 10.65 -28.79
N ARG A 66 -12.37 9.71 -29.72
CA ARG A 66 -13.24 9.94 -30.88
C ARG A 66 -14.73 9.82 -30.54
N CYS A 67 -15.14 8.74 -29.87
CA CYS A 67 -16.52 8.53 -29.45
C CYS A 67 -16.79 8.92 -27.99
N LYS A 68 -15.79 9.48 -27.29
CA LYS A 68 -15.86 9.85 -25.87
C LYS A 68 -16.48 8.73 -25.03
N GLY A 69 -15.97 7.49 -25.15
CA GLY A 69 -16.44 6.38 -24.30
C GLY A 69 -17.74 5.71 -24.73
N ALA A 70 -18.53 6.31 -25.62
CA ALA A 70 -19.82 5.76 -26.01
C ALA A 70 -19.71 4.47 -26.86
N GLY A 71 -18.58 4.27 -27.55
CA GLY A 71 -18.36 3.15 -28.47
C GLY A 71 -19.08 3.29 -29.83
N ARG A 72 -20.02 4.23 -29.94
CA ARG A 72 -20.85 4.46 -31.12
C ARG A 72 -21.07 5.95 -31.36
N HIS A 73 -21.42 6.32 -32.58
CA HIS A 73 -21.77 7.68 -32.98
C HIS A 73 -23.24 7.72 -33.43
N HIS A 74 -23.97 8.72 -32.93
CA HIS A 74 -25.35 8.99 -33.31
C HIS A 74 -25.37 9.94 -34.52
N GLY A 75 -26.32 9.75 -35.42
CA GLY A 75 -26.61 10.73 -36.48
C GLY A 75 -27.27 11.98 -35.90
N SER A 76 -27.00 13.15 -36.47
CA SER A 76 -27.67 14.40 -36.09
C SER A 76 -29.13 14.47 -36.52
N LEU A 77 -29.49 13.76 -37.60
CA LEU A 77 -30.84 13.76 -38.18
C LEU A 77 -31.71 12.59 -37.67
N PHE A 78 -31.10 11.43 -37.46
CA PHE A 78 -31.80 10.22 -37.00
C PHE A 78 -31.16 9.73 -35.71
N SER A 79 -31.77 10.09 -34.57
CA SER A 79 -31.27 9.76 -33.23
C SER A 79 -31.22 8.26 -32.95
N TYR A 80 -32.05 7.47 -33.65
CA TYR A 80 -32.07 6.00 -33.56
C TYR A 80 -30.92 5.34 -34.33
N ALA A 81 -30.37 6.00 -35.36
CA ALA A 81 -29.32 5.43 -36.20
C ALA A 81 -27.94 5.54 -35.51
N GLN A 82 -27.35 4.38 -35.24
CA GLN A 82 -26.03 4.25 -34.62
C GLN A 82 -25.03 3.68 -35.60
N ARG A 83 -23.80 4.20 -35.60
CA ARG A 83 -22.65 3.52 -36.23
C ARG A 83 -21.58 3.21 -35.19
N PRO A 84 -20.95 2.02 -35.23
CA PRO A 84 -19.84 1.72 -34.36
C PRO A 84 -18.68 2.69 -34.63
N CYS A 85 -18.00 3.12 -33.57
CA CYS A 85 -16.84 3.98 -33.72
C CYS A 85 -15.70 3.22 -34.44
N ASN A 86 -15.16 3.78 -35.51
CA ASN A 86 -14.10 3.14 -36.29
C ASN A 86 -12.76 3.03 -35.53
N SER A 87 -12.52 3.93 -34.57
CA SER A 87 -11.28 3.98 -33.79
C SER A 87 -11.25 2.88 -32.74
N CYS A 88 -12.24 2.80 -31.86
CA CYS A 88 -12.31 1.79 -30.80
C CYS A 88 -13.09 0.52 -31.20
N LYS A 89 -13.56 0.44 -32.45
CA LYS A 89 -14.32 -0.69 -33.01
C LYS A 89 -15.52 -1.08 -32.14
N GLY A 90 -16.27 -0.11 -31.64
CA GLY A 90 -17.43 -0.36 -30.78
C GLY A 90 -17.16 -0.44 -29.27
N ARG A 91 -15.90 -0.61 -28.84
CA ARG A 91 -15.57 -0.85 -27.41
C ARG A 91 -15.67 0.38 -26.50
N GLY A 92 -15.68 1.58 -27.07
CA GLY A 92 -15.68 2.84 -26.29
C GLY A 92 -14.36 3.18 -25.62
N VAL A 93 -13.45 2.21 -25.48
CA VAL A 93 -12.17 2.35 -24.78
C VAL A 93 -10.98 1.79 -25.57
N HIS A 94 -9.79 2.24 -25.22
CA HIS A 94 -8.49 1.79 -25.73
C HIS A 94 -7.57 1.37 -24.57
N PRO A 95 -6.75 0.33 -24.73
CA PRO A 95 -5.78 -0.04 -23.69
C PRO A 95 -4.74 1.06 -23.51
N ARG A 96 -4.50 1.47 -22.25
CA ARG A 96 -3.47 2.46 -21.90
C ARG A 96 -2.08 1.92 -22.22
N LEU A 97 -1.15 2.83 -22.52
CA LEU A 97 0.25 2.48 -22.81
C LEU A 97 0.89 1.73 -21.62
N GLY A 98 0.61 2.16 -20.39
CA GLY A 98 1.08 1.48 -19.18
C GLY A 98 0.74 -0.01 -19.15
N ARG A 99 -0.48 -0.40 -19.55
CA ARG A 99 -0.83 -1.83 -19.68
C ARG A 99 -0.04 -2.51 -20.78
N ARG A 100 0.10 -1.88 -21.95
CA ARG A 100 0.82 -2.48 -23.09
C ARG A 100 2.31 -2.71 -22.82
N VAL A 101 2.93 -1.88 -21.99
CA VAL A 101 4.34 -2.02 -21.63
C VAL A 101 4.52 -3.00 -20.47
N LEU A 102 3.66 -2.92 -19.44
CA LEU A 102 3.84 -3.67 -18.20
C LEU A 102 3.19 -5.06 -18.20
N PHE A 103 2.08 -5.20 -18.91
CA PHE A 103 1.28 -6.44 -18.99
C PHE A 103 1.13 -6.86 -20.44
N LYS A 104 2.23 -6.87 -21.21
CA LYS A 104 2.25 -7.30 -22.60
C LYS A 104 1.75 -8.75 -22.69
N GLU A 105 0.44 -8.92 -22.86
CA GLU A 105 -0.16 -10.21 -23.20
C GLU A 105 0.28 -10.56 -24.64
N PRO A 106 0.61 -11.84 -24.92
CA PRO A 106 1.11 -12.31 -26.21
C PRO A 106 0.13 -12.06 -27.37
#